data_AF-A0A958TL64-F1
#
_entry.id   AF-A0A958TL64-F1
#
_cell.length_a   1.000
_cell.length_b   1.000
_cell.length_c   1.000
_cell.angle_alpha   90.00
_cell.angle_beta   90.00
_cell.angle_gamma   90.00
#
_symmetry.space_group_name_H-M   'P 1'
#
loop_
_entity.id
_entity.type
_entity.pdbx_description
1 polymer ?
#
loop_
_entity_poly.entity_id
_entity_poly.type
_entity_poly.pdbx_seq_one_letter_code
_entity_poly.pdbx_strand_id
1 'polypeptide(L)'
;MTLTGKKTFDVLIEIPKGSRNKYEYDFELKKIRFDRLLFSSMMYPADYGFIPETLALDGDPLDVLVLGTEPTFPMCVMQVKPIGVFHMADEK
;
A
#
# COMPACT_ATOMS: atom_id res chain seq x y z
N MET A 1 28.24 -1.81 5.57
CA MET A 1 28.05 -1.18 4.24
C MET A 1 27.27 0.11 4.45
N THR A 2 27.96 1.24 4.43
CA THR A 2 27.43 2.58 4.71
C THR A 2 26.54 3.04 3.54
N LEU A 3 25.23 3.20 3.79
CA LEU A 3 24.25 3.57 2.78
C LEU A 3 24.13 5.09 2.67
N THR A 4 25.11 5.73 2.04
CA THR A 4 25.01 7.11 1.55
C THR A 4 24.31 7.11 0.19
N GLY A 5 22.98 7.14 0.20
CA GLY A 5 22.14 7.32 -0.99
C GLY A 5 20.68 7.12 -0.61
N LYS A 6 19.80 8.07 -0.91
CA LYS A 6 18.36 7.96 -0.62
C LYS A 6 17.83 6.68 -1.27
N LYS A 7 17.56 5.64 -0.47
CA LYS A 7 16.88 4.42 -0.94
C LYS A 7 15.42 4.75 -1.17
N THR A 8 15.04 5.00 -2.42
CA THR A 8 13.64 5.01 -2.84
C THR A 8 13.27 3.64 -3.40
N PHE A 9 11.97 3.34 -3.43
CA PHE A 9 11.43 2.13 -4.06
C PHE A 9 10.05 2.44 -4.62
N ASP A 10 9.56 1.57 -5.49
CA ASP A 10 8.25 1.72 -6.12
C ASP A 10 7.17 1.03 -5.29
N VAL A 11 6.01 1.67 -5.21
CA VAL A 11 4.81 1.14 -4.55
C VAL A 11 3.66 1.18 -5.54
N LEU A 12 2.93 0.07 -5.65
CA LEU A 12 1.68 0.01 -6.40
C LEU A 12 0.53 0.34 -5.45
N ILE A 13 -0.19 1.42 -5.76
CA ILE A 13 -1.33 1.88 -4.95
C ILE A 13 -2.57 1.04 -5.24
N GLU A 14 -3.19 0.53 -4.19
CA GLU A 14 -4.46 -0.18 -4.25
C GLU A 14 -5.60 0.73 -3.82
N ILE A 15 -5.44 1.45 -2.71
CA ILE A 15 -6.50 2.22 -2.08
C ILE A 15 -6.07 3.69 -1.95
N PRO A 16 -6.73 4.61 -2.67
CA PRO A 16 -6.45 6.02 -2.53
C PRO A 16 -6.88 6.57 -1.15
N LYS A 17 -6.16 7.57 -0.67
CA LYS A 17 -6.49 8.37 0.51
C LYS A 17 -7.94 8.85 0.46
N GLY A 18 -8.63 8.74 1.59
CA GLY A 18 -10.04 9.11 1.72
C GLY A 18 -11.03 8.07 1.19
N SER A 19 -10.56 7.00 0.55
CA SER A 19 -11.43 5.92 0.09
C SER A 19 -11.94 5.10 1.28
N ARG A 20 -13.22 4.69 1.18
CA ARG A 20 -13.83 3.63 2.01
C ARG A 20 -13.90 2.29 1.27
N ASN A 21 -13.63 2.29 -0.03
CA ASN A 21 -13.58 1.08 -0.81
C ASN A 21 -12.20 0.45 -0.62
N LYS A 22 -12.20 -0.78 -0.12
CA LYS A 22 -11.02 -1.64 -0.09
C LYS A 22 -10.90 -2.31 -1.45
N TYR A 23 -9.85 -1.93 -2.17
CA TYR A 23 -9.42 -2.57 -3.39
C TYR A 23 -8.19 -3.41 -3.08
N GLU A 24 -7.99 -4.46 -3.85
CA GLU A 24 -6.81 -5.33 -3.77
C GLU A 24 -6.35 -5.70 -5.17
N TYR A 25 -5.06 -5.86 -5.34
CA TYR A 25 -4.46 -6.38 -6.55
C TYR A 25 -4.63 -7.89 -6.60
N ASP A 26 -5.33 -8.36 -7.62
CA ASP A 26 -5.47 -9.79 -7.88
C ASP A 26 -4.26 -10.28 -8.68
N PHE A 27 -3.39 -11.07 -8.04
CA PHE A 27 -2.17 -11.60 -8.66
C PHE A 27 -2.46 -12.60 -9.80
N GLU A 28 -3.60 -13.29 -9.78
CA GLU A 28 -3.98 -14.23 -10.84
C GLU A 28 -4.53 -13.48 -12.06
N LEU A 29 -5.48 -12.55 -11.84
CA LEU A 29 -6.11 -11.77 -12.90
C LEU A 29 -5.24 -10.61 -13.40
N LYS A 30 -4.22 -10.23 -12.64
CA LYS A 30 -3.34 -9.06 -12.86
C LYS A 30 -4.13 -7.75 -12.99
N LYS A 31 -5.16 -7.59 -12.16
CA LYS A 31 -6.08 -6.45 -12.19
C LYS A 31 -6.42 -6.01 -10.78
N ILE A 32 -6.81 -4.75 -10.65
CA ILE A 32 -7.42 -4.28 -9.42
C ILE A 32 -8.82 -4.89 -9.27
N ARG A 33 -9.11 -5.43 -8.09
CA ARG A 33 -10.39 -6.01 -7.73
C ARG A 33 -10.97 -5.22 -6.56
N PHE A 34 -12.27 -4.96 -6.61
CA PHE A 34 -13.00 -4.48 -5.44
C PHE A 34 -13.20 -5.64 -4.48
N ASP A 35 -12.64 -5.54 -3.28
CA ASP A 35 -12.84 -6.52 -2.21
C ASP A 35 -14.14 -6.19 -1.47
N ARG A 36 -14.20 -5.02 -0.82
CA ARG A 36 -15.37 -4.61 -0.02
C ARG A 36 -15.44 -3.12 0.27
N LEU A 37 -16.61 -2.67 0.74
CA LEU A 37 -16.76 -1.39 1.40
C LEU A 37 -16.46 -1.53 2.90
N LEU A 38 -15.67 -0.61 3.46
CA LEU A 38 -15.46 -0.55 4.92
C LEU A 38 -16.79 -0.24 5.64
N PHE A 39 -17.17 -1.13 6.56
CA PHE A 39 -18.41 -1.00 7.33
C PHE A 39 -18.40 0.24 8.23
N SER A 40 -17.26 0.57 8.83
CA SER A 40 -17.11 1.76 9.63
C SER A 40 -17.15 3.04 8.77
N SER A 41 -17.37 4.17 9.43
CA SER A 41 -17.24 5.51 8.81
C SER A 41 -15.78 5.95 8.68
N MET A 42 -14.81 5.03 8.83
CA MET A 42 -13.39 5.32 8.66
C MET A 42 -13.02 5.30 7.18
N MET A 43 -11.98 6.07 6.85
CA MET A 43 -11.39 6.18 5.52
C MET A 43 -9.89 5.95 5.64
N TYR A 44 -9.25 5.47 4.58
CA TYR A 44 -7.80 5.36 4.57
C TYR A 44 -7.15 6.75 4.69
N PRO A 45 -6.26 6.97 5.68
CA PRO A 45 -5.71 8.30 5.96
C PRO A 45 -4.64 8.74 4.94
N ALA A 46 -4.12 7.80 4.16
CA ALA A 46 -3.13 8.00 3.11
C ALA A 46 -3.35 6.95 2.00
N ASP A 47 -2.63 7.08 0.89
CA ASP A 47 -2.65 6.05 -0.14
C ASP A 47 -2.04 4.77 0.43
N TYR A 48 -2.70 3.64 0.20
CA TYR A 48 -2.28 2.32 0.66
C TYR A 48 -1.97 1.45 -0.54
N GLY A 49 -0.88 0.70 -0.44
CA GLY A 49 -0.45 -0.23 -1.46
C GLY A 49 0.71 -1.09 -0.95
N PHE A 50 1.41 -1.74 -1.86
CA PHE A 50 2.51 -2.64 -1.50
C PHE A 50 3.73 -2.46 -2.42
N ILE A 51 4.88 -2.97 -1.98
CA ILE A 51 6.12 -3.00 -2.77
C ILE A 51 6.09 -4.23 -3.69
N PRO A 52 6.07 -4.06 -5.02
CA PRO A 52 6.12 -5.20 -5.95
C PRO A 52 7.36 -6.06 -5.74
N GLU A 53 7.25 -7.36 -6.04
CA GLU A 53 8.37 -8.32 -5.98
C GLU A 53 9.00 -8.46 -4.58
N THR A 54 8.22 -8.23 -3.53
CA THR A 54 8.60 -8.51 -2.14
C THR A 54 7.75 -9.63 -1.54
N LEU A 55 8.26 -10.23 -0.47
CA LEU A 55 7.55 -11.26 0.30
C LEU A 55 7.79 -11.00 1.78
N ALA A 56 6.71 -10.68 2.49
CA ALA A 56 6.68 -10.53 3.94
C ALA A 56 6.47 -11.88 4.63
N LEU A 57 6.47 -11.87 5.96
CA LEU A 57 6.45 -13.10 6.78
C LEU A 57 5.08 -13.81 6.78
N ASP A 58 4.02 -13.11 6.40
CA ASP A 58 2.66 -13.61 6.25
C ASP A 58 2.40 -14.25 4.88
N GLY A 59 3.30 -14.06 3.92
CA GLY A 59 3.20 -14.60 2.56
C GLY A 59 2.73 -13.59 1.51
N ASP A 60 2.43 -12.35 1.92
CA ASP A 60 2.00 -11.28 1.03
C ASP A 60 3.16 -10.29 0.77
N PRO A 61 3.07 -9.43 -0.26
CA PRO A 61 4.04 -8.36 -0.44
C PRO A 61 4.04 -7.37 0.73
N LEU A 62 5.15 -6.67 0.93
CA LEU A 62 5.26 -5.72 2.03
C LEU A 62 4.40 -4.48 1.78
N ASP A 63 3.44 -4.24 2.68
CA ASP A 63 2.54 -3.08 2.64
C ASP A 63 3.25 -1.75 2.93
N VAL A 64 2.70 -0.69 2.35
CA VAL A 64 3.19 0.68 2.46
C VAL A 64 2.03 1.67 2.52
N LEU A 65 2.07 2.54 3.54
CA LEU A 65 1.23 3.72 3.63
C LEU A 65 1.98 4.93 3.07
N VAL A 66 1.52 5.49 1.96
CA VAL A 66 2.16 6.62 1.29
C VAL A 66 1.49 7.94 1.66
N LEU A 67 2.25 8.81 2.31
CA LEU A 67 1.79 10.12 2.73
C LEU A 67 1.86 11.11 1.56
N GLY A 68 0.69 11.47 1.02
CA GLY A 68 0.51 12.49 -0.01
C GLY A 68 -0.50 13.58 0.40
N THR A 69 -0.45 14.71 -0.30
CA THR A 69 -1.41 15.80 -0.13
C THR A 69 -2.77 15.41 -0.69
N GLU A 70 -2.79 15.05 -1.97
CA GLU A 70 -3.97 14.63 -2.73
C GLU A 70 -3.95 13.12 -2.97
N PRO A 71 -5.11 12.45 -3.03
CA PRO A 71 -5.19 11.03 -3.37
C PRO A 71 -4.73 10.77 -4.80
N THR A 72 -4.12 9.61 -5.02
CA THR A 72 -3.85 9.10 -6.37
C THR A 72 -5.05 8.30 -6.90
N PHE A 73 -4.80 7.15 -7.54
CA PHE A 73 -5.81 6.26 -8.09
C PHE A 73 -5.30 4.80 -8.00
N PRO A 74 -6.20 3.80 -7.95
CA PRO A 74 -5.78 2.40 -7.91
C PRO A 74 -4.96 2.02 -9.14
N MET A 75 -3.97 1.13 -8.99
CA MET A 75 -2.95 0.76 -9.98
C MET A 75 -1.92 1.84 -10.31
N CYS A 76 -1.94 3.00 -9.66
CA CYS A 76 -0.87 3.98 -9.78
C CYS A 76 0.42 3.41 -9.20
N VAL A 77 1.54 3.49 -9.92
CA VAL A 77 2.87 3.16 -9.39
C VAL A 77 3.58 4.45 -9.04
N MET A 78 4.07 4.55 -7.81
CA MET A 78 4.71 5.74 -7.28
C MET A 78 6.06 5.40 -6.64
N GLN A 79 7.08 6.17 -6.99
CA GLN A 79 8.37 6.09 -6.32
C GLN A 79 8.30 6.83 -4.98
N VAL A 80 8.60 6.13 -3.90
CA VAL A 80 8.50 6.66 -2.53
C VAL A 80 9.82 6.57 -1.78
N LYS A 81 9.94 7.38 -0.73
CA LYS A 81 11.07 7.32 0.21
C LYS A 81 10.55 6.80 1.56
N PRO A 82 11.14 5.73 2.12
CA PRO A 82 10.81 5.28 3.46
C PRO A 82 11.21 6.33 4.49
N ILE A 83 10.31 6.60 5.43
CA ILE A 83 10.54 7.53 6.55
C ILE A 83 10.35 6.86 7.92
N GLY A 84 9.76 5.67 7.95
CA GLY A 84 9.49 4.91 9.18
C GLY A 84 8.90 3.55 8.85
N VAL A 85 8.70 2.74 9.89
CA VAL A 85 8.03 1.43 9.83
C VAL A 85 6.96 1.42 10.92
N PHE A 86 5.77 0.95 10.57
CA PHE A 86 4.68 0.77 11.52
C PHE A 86 4.55 -0.71 11.86
N HIS A 87 4.86 -1.08 13.10
CA HIS A 87 4.74 -2.45 13.57
C HIS A 87 3.30 -2.70 14.03
N MET A 88 2.63 -3.61 13.33
CA MET A 88 1.28 -4.06 13.64
C MET A 88 1.32 -5.54 13.96
N ALA A 89 0.50 -5.96 14.92
CA ALA A 89 0.11 -7.35 15.10
C ALA A 89 -1.43 -7.37 15.02
N ASP A 90 -1.96 -8.24 14.17
CA ASP A 90 -3.40 -8.49 14.08
C ASP A 90 -3.68 -9.91 14.61
N GLU A 91 -4.89 -10.12 15.12
CA GLU A 91 -5.36 -11.45 15.50
C GLU A 91 -5.80 -12.19 14.23
N LYS A 92 -5.23 -13.38 13.98
CA LYS A 92 -5.71 -14.26 12.90
C LYS A 92 -6.97 -14.98 13.30
#